data_AF-A0A2T4TCE8-F1
#
_entry.id   AF-A0A2T4TCE8-F1
#
_cell.length_a   1.000
_cell.length_b   1.000
_cell.length_c   1.000
_cell.angle_alpha   90.00
_cell.angle_beta   90.00
_cell.angle_gamma   90.00
#
_symmetry.space_group_name_H-M   'P 1'
#
loop_
_entity.id
_entity.type
_entity.pdbx_description
1 polymer ?
#
loop_
_entity_poly.entity_id
_entity_poly.type
_entity_poly.pdbx_seq_one_letter_code
_entity_poly.pdbx_strand_id
1 'polypeptide(L)'
;MYGLFYSAIDIAFILQDLKLGCREESKILDSIWENEKSLLSKQYRDNKRKFLLDIYQWSHYILDKDAIDEELVAIQRDLKHSDRTLQLDQLSGYFSDFDIFFKSCRIKILYGGIKFVCIGFRELLNKYGYKRKSPLILQYIKHCLIFYHLEVTIYGRGSCDIEIVGIDEMLMFRVIS
;
A
#
# COMPACT_ATOMS: atom_id res chain seq x y z
N MET A 1 -12.58 6.85 -9.21
CA MET A 1 -12.21 5.85 -8.20
C MET A 1 -10.73 5.54 -8.42
N TYR A 2 -9.86 6.34 -7.80
CA TYR A 2 -8.40 6.18 -7.87
C TYR A 2 -8.00 5.59 -6.51
N GLY A 3 -7.23 4.49 -6.48
CA GLY A 3 -6.67 3.95 -5.23
C GLY A 3 -6.56 2.43 -5.12
N LEU A 4 -7.50 1.61 -5.60
CA LEU A 4 -7.51 0.17 -5.22
C LEU A 4 -6.51 -0.74 -5.96
N PHE A 5 -6.03 -0.37 -7.14
CA PHE A 5 -5.06 -1.22 -7.85
C PHE A 5 -3.65 -0.94 -7.34
N TYR A 6 -2.80 -1.97 -7.28
CA TYR A 6 -1.39 -1.81 -6.96
C TYR A 6 -0.70 -0.91 -7.98
N SER A 7 -0.17 0.21 -7.51
CA SER A 7 0.80 1.02 -8.23
C SER A 7 2.22 0.55 -7.92
N ALA A 8 3.21 1.07 -8.64
CA ALA A 8 4.61 0.73 -8.39
C ALA A 8 5.09 1.26 -7.02
N ILE A 9 4.62 2.46 -6.62
CA ILE A 9 4.98 3.04 -5.32
C ILE A 9 4.39 2.23 -4.16
N ASP A 10 3.16 1.70 -4.30
CA ASP A 10 2.56 0.83 -3.28
C ASP A 10 3.44 -0.40 -3.03
N ILE A 11 3.86 -1.07 -4.10
CA ILE A 11 4.68 -2.28 -4.01
C ILE A 11 6.06 -1.96 -3.44
N ALA A 12 6.70 -0.88 -3.90
CA ALA A 12 8.00 -0.44 -3.37
C ALA A 12 7.94 -0.20 -1.86
N PHE A 13 6.90 0.50 -1.38
CA PHE A 13 6.70 0.75 0.05
C PHE A 13 6.52 -0.54 0.85
N ILE A 14 5.71 -1.48 0.34
CA ILE A 14 5.47 -2.77 1.00
C ILE A 14 6.75 -3.61 1.07
N LEU A 15 7.56 -3.62 0.00
CA LEU A 15 8.82 -4.38 -0.05
C LEU A 15 9.85 -3.85 0.96
N GLN A 16 9.95 -2.52 1.11
CA GLN A 16 10.83 -1.91 2.09
C GLN A 16 10.46 -2.33 3.53
N ASP A 17 9.16 -2.42 3.83
CA ASP A 17 8.67 -2.85 5.13
C ASP A 17 8.91 -4.35 5.41
N LEU A 18 9.01 -5.18 4.36
CA LEU A 18 9.33 -6.60 4.48
C LEU A 18 10.83 -6.87 4.79
N LYS A 19 11.72 -5.89 4.62
CA LYS A 19 13.17 -5.99 4.91
C LYS A 19 13.86 -7.22 4.29
N LEU A 20 13.52 -7.52 3.05
CA LEU A 20 13.96 -8.70 2.32
C LEU A 20 15.39 -8.54 1.78
N GLY A 21 16.08 -9.65 1.54
CA GLY A 21 17.28 -9.65 0.71
C GLY A 21 16.95 -9.50 -0.79
N CYS A 22 17.87 -9.00 -1.61
CA CYS A 22 17.63 -8.74 -3.04
C CYS A 22 17.10 -9.96 -3.82
N ARG A 23 17.54 -11.18 -3.46
CA ARG A 23 17.09 -12.42 -4.10
C ARG A 23 15.64 -12.77 -3.75
N GLU A 24 15.23 -12.47 -2.53
CA GLU A 24 13.87 -12.72 -2.06
C GLU A 24 12.90 -11.69 -2.65
N GLU A 25 13.32 -10.42 -2.67
CA GLU A 25 12.57 -9.34 -3.30
C GLU A 25 12.26 -9.64 -4.78
N SER A 26 13.26 -10.05 -5.56
CA SER A 26 13.06 -10.42 -6.97
C SER A 26 12.05 -11.56 -7.14
N LYS A 27 12.11 -12.60 -6.30
CA LYS A 27 11.18 -13.73 -6.36
C LYS A 27 9.75 -13.31 -6.02
N ILE A 28 9.61 -12.43 -5.03
CA ILE A 28 8.31 -11.90 -4.61
C ILE A 28 7.72 -11.02 -5.71
N LEU A 29 8.52 -10.16 -6.34
CA LEU A 29 8.08 -9.34 -7.48
C LEU A 29 7.60 -10.18 -8.65
N ASP A 30 8.32 -11.25 -8.99
CA ASP A 30 7.88 -12.21 -10.00
C ASP A 30 6.55 -12.85 -9.61
N SER A 31 6.42 -13.32 -8.37
CA SER A 31 5.20 -13.97 -7.87
C SER A 31 4.01 -13.02 -7.85
N ILE A 32 4.20 -11.76 -7.48
CA ILE A 32 3.17 -10.72 -7.51
C ILE A 32 2.72 -10.47 -8.95
N TRP A 33 3.65 -10.33 -9.90
CA TRP A 33 3.28 -10.05 -11.28
C TRP A 33 2.47 -11.19 -11.93
N GLU A 34 2.84 -12.45 -11.65
CA GLU A 34 2.14 -13.63 -12.18
C GLU A 34 0.76 -13.83 -11.51
N ASN A 35 0.69 -13.78 -10.18
CA ASN A 35 -0.50 -14.21 -9.44
C ASN A 35 -1.48 -13.05 -9.15
N GLU A 36 -1.00 -11.81 -9.07
CA GLU A 36 -1.80 -10.63 -8.70
C GLU A 36 -2.07 -9.71 -9.90
N LYS A 37 -1.88 -10.19 -11.13
CA LYS A 37 -1.97 -9.41 -12.38
C LYS A 37 -3.26 -8.59 -12.50
N SER A 38 -4.40 -9.14 -12.07
CA SER A 38 -5.71 -8.47 -12.11
C SER A 38 -5.80 -7.27 -11.14
N LEU A 39 -5.04 -7.32 -10.05
CA LEU A 39 -4.98 -6.29 -9.00
C LEU A 39 -3.89 -5.25 -9.26
N LEU A 40 -3.01 -5.46 -10.25
CA LEU A 40 -2.09 -4.43 -10.71
C LEU A 40 -2.79 -3.32 -11.48
N SER A 41 -2.23 -2.10 -11.42
CA SER A 41 -2.62 -1.00 -12.29
C SER A 41 -2.50 -1.41 -13.76
N LYS A 42 -3.45 -0.95 -14.59
CA LYS A 42 -3.59 -1.40 -16.00
C LYS A 42 -2.26 -1.36 -16.79
N GLN A 43 -1.44 -0.35 -16.55
CA GLN A 43 -0.16 -0.15 -17.25
C GLN A 43 0.91 -1.23 -16.98
N TYR A 44 0.76 -2.00 -15.90
CA TYR A 44 1.71 -3.04 -15.49
C TYR A 44 1.29 -4.44 -15.87
N ARG A 45 0.00 -4.65 -16.17
CA ARG A 45 -0.57 -5.97 -16.43
C ARG A 45 0.20 -6.65 -17.56
N ASP A 46 0.33 -6.00 -18.70
CA ASP A 46 0.96 -6.63 -19.87
C ASP A 46 2.43 -6.23 -20.08
N ASN A 47 3.03 -5.54 -19.10
CA ASN A 47 4.40 -5.06 -19.19
C ASN A 47 5.16 -5.25 -17.88
N LYS A 48 5.69 -6.47 -17.68
CA LYS A 48 6.54 -6.83 -16.53
C LYS A 48 7.77 -5.95 -16.41
N ARG A 49 8.41 -5.61 -17.53
CA ARG A 49 9.61 -4.76 -17.53
C ARG A 49 9.30 -3.39 -16.94
N LYS A 50 8.20 -2.76 -17.36
CA LYS A 50 7.75 -1.47 -16.82
C LYS A 50 7.41 -1.59 -15.33
N PHE A 51 6.70 -2.65 -14.94
CA PHE A 51 6.39 -2.92 -13.54
C PHE A 51 7.64 -2.94 -12.64
N LEU A 52 8.67 -3.70 -13.04
CA LEU A 52 9.91 -3.81 -12.27
C LEU A 52 10.70 -2.50 -12.25
N LEU A 53 10.87 -1.85 -13.40
CA LEU A 53 11.64 -0.59 -13.48
C LEU A 53 11.02 0.51 -12.63
N ASP A 54 9.71 0.70 -12.73
CA ASP A 54 9.01 1.74 -11.98
C ASP A 54 9.10 1.44 -10.47
N ILE A 55 9.01 0.16 -10.04
CA ILE A 55 9.19 -0.22 -8.62
C ILE A 55 10.60 0.11 -8.14
N TYR A 56 11.64 -0.30 -8.86
CA TYR A 56 13.01 -0.01 -8.45
C TYR A 56 13.28 1.48 -8.37
N GLN A 57 12.75 2.26 -9.32
CA GLN A 57 12.83 3.72 -9.27
C GLN A 57 12.18 4.27 -7.99
N TRP A 58 11.00 3.79 -7.63
CA TRP A 58 10.34 4.19 -6.38
C TRP A 58 11.08 3.72 -5.13
N SER A 59 11.64 2.51 -5.11
CA SER A 59 12.43 2.01 -3.99
C SER A 59 13.67 2.86 -3.74
N HIS A 60 14.38 3.27 -4.79
CA HIS A 60 15.49 4.21 -4.69
C HIS A 60 15.04 5.57 -4.15
N TYR A 61 13.95 6.10 -4.71
CA TYR A 61 13.39 7.37 -4.26
C TYR A 61 12.99 7.34 -2.77
N ILE A 62 12.40 6.26 -2.28
CA ILE A 62 11.98 6.14 -0.88
C ILE A 62 13.18 6.05 0.07
N LEU A 63 14.27 5.39 -0.33
CA LEU A 63 15.49 5.25 0.49
C LEU A 63 16.22 6.59 0.66
N ASP A 64 16.30 7.36 -0.41
CA ASP A 64 17.04 8.63 -0.45
C ASP A 64 16.10 9.85 -0.42
N LYS A 65 14.88 9.66 0.08
CA LYS A 65 13.77 10.62 -0.05
C LYS A 65 14.17 12.04 0.34
N ASP A 66 14.83 12.21 1.49
CA ASP A 66 15.20 13.52 1.99
C ASP A 66 16.24 14.21 1.08
N ALA A 67 17.25 13.46 0.60
CA ALA A 67 18.27 13.98 -0.30
C ALA A 67 17.72 14.28 -1.71
N ILE A 68 16.86 13.39 -2.23
CA ILE A 68 16.24 13.56 -3.55
C ILE A 68 15.20 14.68 -3.52
N ASP A 69 14.41 14.82 -2.44
CA ASP A 69 13.46 15.92 -2.29
C ASP A 69 14.20 17.28 -2.26
N GLU A 70 15.36 17.36 -1.60
CA GLU A 70 16.20 18.57 -1.62
C GLU A 70 16.73 18.89 -3.03
N GLU A 71 17.24 17.90 -3.76
CA GLU A 71 17.70 18.09 -5.15
C GLU A 71 16.55 18.47 -6.09
N LEU A 72 15.38 17.85 -5.94
CA LEU A 72 14.19 18.16 -6.74
C LEU A 72 13.69 19.57 -6.47
N VAL A 73 13.74 20.05 -5.22
CA VAL A 73 13.44 21.44 -4.87
C VAL A 73 14.48 22.40 -5.47
N ALA A 74 15.76 22.03 -5.51
CA ALA A 74 16.81 22.82 -6.15
C ALA A 74 16.60 22.91 -7.68
N ILE A 75 16.34 21.77 -8.33
CA ILE A 75 16.02 21.70 -9.77
C ILE A 75 14.74 22.49 -10.09
N GLN A 76 13.73 22.44 -9.23
CA GLN A 76 12.53 23.28 -9.39
C GLN A 76 12.83 24.77 -9.31
N ARG A 77 13.70 25.21 -8.40
CA ARG A 77 14.14 26.60 -8.32
C ARG A 77 14.83 27.01 -9.62
N ASP A 78 15.70 26.16 -10.16
CA ASP A 78 16.41 26.43 -11.40
C ASP A 78 15.48 26.43 -12.62
N LEU A 79 14.51 25.52 -12.69
CA LEU A 79 13.56 25.43 -13.80
C LEU A 79 12.53 26.56 -13.81
N LYS A 80 12.18 27.13 -12.66
CA LYS A 80 11.37 28.37 -12.56
C LYS A 80 12.04 29.56 -13.25
N HIS A 81 13.36 29.57 -13.40
CA HIS A 81 14.07 30.57 -14.20
C HIS A 81 13.99 30.33 -15.72
N SER A 82 13.41 29.21 -16.17
CA SER A 82 13.36 28.76 -17.56
C SER A 82 11.95 28.52 -18.13
N ASP A 83 10.90 29.03 -17.47
CA ASP A 83 9.47 28.87 -17.83
C ASP A 83 8.99 27.40 -17.94
N ARG A 84 9.72 26.47 -17.33
CA ARG A 84 9.38 25.04 -17.27
C ARG A 84 8.96 24.68 -15.84
N THR A 85 7.85 23.98 -15.70
CA THR A 85 7.34 23.50 -14.40
C THR A 85 7.43 21.98 -14.31
N LEU A 86 8.00 21.48 -13.20
CA LEU A 86 7.91 20.08 -12.80
C LEU A 86 6.67 19.90 -11.91
N GLN A 87 5.75 19.00 -12.28
CA GLN A 87 4.61 18.65 -11.43
C GLN A 87 5.07 17.70 -10.31
N LEU A 88 5.36 18.25 -9.12
CA LEU A 88 5.88 17.50 -7.97
C LEU A 88 4.88 17.37 -6.81
N ASP A 89 3.74 18.06 -6.87
CA ASP A 89 2.69 18.10 -5.83
C ASP A 89 2.00 16.75 -5.55
N GLN A 90 2.46 15.66 -6.15
CA GLN A 90 1.83 14.35 -6.06
C GLN A 90 2.38 13.50 -4.92
N LEU A 91 3.59 13.79 -4.41
CA LEU A 91 4.32 12.90 -3.49
C LEU A 91 3.74 12.78 -2.07
N SER A 92 3.24 13.87 -1.49
CA SER A 92 2.59 13.84 -0.18
C SER A 92 1.20 13.19 -0.20
N GLY A 93 0.54 13.18 -1.35
CA GLY A 93 -0.75 12.52 -1.56
C GLY A 93 -0.63 10.99 -1.76
N TYR A 94 0.48 10.51 -2.32
CA TYR A 94 0.64 9.08 -2.69
C TYR A 94 0.68 8.11 -1.50
N PHE A 95 1.11 8.56 -0.32
CA PHE A 95 1.24 7.70 0.87
C PHE A 95 0.04 7.78 1.82
N SER A 96 -0.96 8.61 1.51
CA SER A 96 -2.08 8.90 2.41
C SER A 96 -3.30 8.00 2.20
N ASP A 97 -3.25 7.13 1.18
CA ASP A 97 -4.40 6.33 0.79
C ASP A 97 -4.64 5.20 1.78
N PHE A 98 -5.79 5.24 2.45
CA PHE A 98 -6.21 4.28 3.48
C PHE A 98 -6.12 2.81 3.00
N ASP A 99 -6.22 2.56 1.69
CA ASP A 99 -6.09 1.23 1.11
C ASP A 99 -4.67 0.63 1.17
N ILE A 100 -3.60 1.42 1.37
CA ILE A 100 -2.22 0.90 1.44
C ILE A 100 -2.05 -0.13 2.56
N PHE A 101 -2.80 0.01 3.65
CA PHE A 101 -2.82 -1.00 4.72
C PHE A 101 -3.30 -2.36 4.21
N PHE A 102 -4.38 -2.39 3.42
CA PHE A 102 -4.99 -3.62 2.91
C PHE A 102 -4.14 -4.23 1.80
N LYS A 103 -3.59 -3.39 0.92
CA LYS A 103 -2.55 -3.76 -0.05
C LYS A 103 -1.39 -4.48 0.63
N SER A 104 -0.85 -3.86 1.69
CA SER A 104 0.25 -4.40 2.48
C SER A 104 -0.13 -5.72 3.16
N CYS A 105 -1.31 -5.81 3.77
CA CYS A 105 -1.78 -7.03 4.42
C CYS A 105 -1.77 -8.22 3.46
N ARG A 106 -2.38 -8.08 2.29
CA ARG A 106 -2.45 -9.15 1.29
C ARG A 106 -1.06 -9.62 0.85
N ILE A 107 -0.18 -8.69 0.47
CA ILE A 107 1.18 -9.03 0.01
C ILE A 107 2.00 -9.69 1.11
N LYS A 108 1.96 -9.17 2.34
CA LYS A 108 2.67 -9.77 3.47
C LYS A 108 2.17 -11.17 3.79
N ILE A 109 0.86 -11.40 3.73
CA ILE A 109 0.27 -12.72 4.03
C ILE A 109 0.62 -13.73 2.92
N LEU A 110 0.54 -13.34 1.65
CA LEU A 110 0.81 -14.24 0.54
C LEU A 110 2.30 -14.51 0.32
N TYR A 111 3.14 -13.48 0.47
CA TYR A 111 4.54 -13.50 0.02
C TYR A 111 5.55 -13.19 1.13
N GLY A 112 5.11 -12.55 2.23
CA GLY A 112 5.96 -12.18 3.36
C GLY A 112 6.11 -13.25 4.44
N GLY A 113 5.52 -14.42 4.27
CA GLY A 113 5.67 -15.55 5.21
C GLY A 113 4.88 -15.45 6.52
N ILE A 114 4.03 -14.43 6.67
CA ILE A 114 3.14 -14.30 7.84
C ILE A 114 1.75 -14.87 7.55
N LYS A 115 1.09 -15.43 8.57
CA LYS A 115 -0.24 -16.04 8.39
C LYS A 115 -1.39 -15.03 8.49
N PHE A 116 -1.17 -13.92 9.20
CA PHE A 116 -2.16 -12.89 9.46
C PHE A 116 -1.48 -11.58 9.86
N VAL A 117 -2.19 -10.46 9.75
CA VAL A 117 -1.79 -9.15 10.26
C VAL A 117 -2.74 -8.73 11.38
N CYS A 118 -2.20 -8.28 12.52
CA CYS A 118 -3.00 -7.75 13.62
C CYS A 118 -2.80 -6.25 13.79
N ILE A 119 -3.87 -5.52 14.08
CA ILE A 119 -3.82 -4.09 14.43
C ILE A 119 -5.03 -3.72 15.31
N GLY A 120 -4.86 -2.80 16.25
CA GLY A 120 -5.99 -2.25 16.99
C GLY A 120 -6.88 -1.42 16.07
N PHE A 121 -8.21 -1.53 16.18
CA PHE A 121 -9.08 -0.79 15.25
C PHE A 121 -8.91 0.74 15.41
N ARG A 122 -8.76 1.23 16.64
CA ARG A 122 -8.39 2.63 16.91
C ARG A 122 -7.07 3.03 16.25
N GLU A 123 -6.06 2.16 16.30
CA GLU A 123 -4.74 2.41 15.71
C GLU A 123 -4.84 2.51 14.18
N LEU A 124 -5.57 1.58 13.55
CA LEU A 124 -5.83 1.61 12.11
C LEU A 124 -6.48 2.93 11.70
N LEU A 125 -7.52 3.38 12.41
CA LEU A 125 -8.21 4.64 12.10
C LEU A 125 -7.28 5.85 12.30
N ASN A 126 -6.57 5.90 13.43
CA ASN A 126 -5.66 7.00 13.77
C ASN A 126 -4.53 7.15 12.75
N LYS A 127 -3.98 6.04 12.24
CA LYS A 127 -2.90 6.05 11.24
C LYS A 127 -3.25 6.85 9.98
N TYR A 128 -4.54 6.92 9.66
CA TYR A 128 -5.05 7.64 8.49
C TYR A 128 -5.91 8.86 8.87
N GLY A 129 -5.75 9.38 10.08
CA GLY A 129 -6.39 10.63 10.53
C GLY A 129 -7.87 10.51 10.94
N TYR A 130 -8.42 9.30 11.01
CA TYR A 130 -9.80 9.08 11.44
C TYR A 130 -9.89 8.94 12.96
N LYS A 131 -10.68 9.82 13.60
CA LYS A 131 -10.91 9.81 15.06
C LYS A 131 -12.08 8.92 15.50
N ARG A 132 -12.98 8.57 14.58
CA ARG A 132 -14.22 7.84 14.86
C ARG A 132 -14.62 6.92 13.71
N LYS A 133 -15.46 5.94 14.02
CA LYS A 133 -16.14 5.09 13.03
C LYS A 133 -17.23 5.90 12.35
N SER A 134 -17.02 6.26 11.09
CA SER A 134 -18.08 6.77 10.23
C SER A 134 -18.63 5.64 9.35
N PRO A 135 -19.90 5.69 8.95
CA PRO A 135 -20.44 4.72 8.00
C PRO A 135 -19.63 4.67 6.69
N LEU A 136 -19.11 5.82 6.24
CA LEU A 136 -18.29 5.91 5.03
C LEU A 136 -16.96 5.15 5.15
N ILE A 137 -16.24 5.29 6.27
CA ILE A 137 -14.97 4.56 6.43
C ILE A 137 -15.20 3.07 6.60
N LEU A 138 -16.28 2.67 7.29
CA LEU A 138 -16.65 1.27 7.44
C LEU A 138 -17.01 0.64 6.09
N GLN A 139 -17.77 1.34 5.26
CA GLN A 139 -18.09 0.90 3.89
C GLN A 139 -16.83 0.79 3.03
N TYR A 140 -15.90 1.74 3.16
CA TYR A 140 -14.64 1.70 2.43
C TYR A 140 -13.75 0.53 2.88
N ILE A 141 -13.66 0.26 4.19
CA ILE A 141 -12.97 -0.94 4.71
C ILE A 141 -13.62 -2.21 4.14
N LYS A 142 -14.95 -2.31 4.17
CA LYS A 142 -15.68 -3.47 3.59
C LYS A 142 -15.36 -3.66 2.11
N HIS A 143 -15.31 -2.57 1.32
CA HIS A 143 -14.87 -2.65 -0.06
C HIS A 143 -13.43 -3.15 -0.21
N CYS A 144 -12.50 -2.67 0.61
CA CYS A 144 -11.11 -3.15 0.58
C CYS A 144 -11.03 -4.64 0.94
N LEU A 145 -11.75 -5.08 1.98
CA LEU A 145 -11.80 -6.49 2.38
C LEU A 145 -12.26 -7.39 1.22
N ILE A 146 -13.34 -7.01 0.55
CA ILE A 146 -13.86 -7.74 -0.62
C ILE A 146 -12.85 -7.72 -1.78
N PHE A 147 -12.32 -6.55 -2.10
CA PHE A 147 -11.45 -6.35 -3.27
C PHE A 147 -10.11 -7.10 -3.14
N TYR A 148 -9.53 -7.12 -1.94
CA TYR A 148 -8.25 -7.80 -1.68
C TYR A 148 -8.42 -9.23 -1.13
N HIS A 149 -9.64 -9.77 -1.14
CA HIS A 149 -9.98 -11.09 -0.59
C HIS A 149 -9.45 -11.30 0.84
N LEU A 150 -9.73 -10.33 1.71
CA LEU A 150 -9.34 -10.35 3.11
C LEU A 150 -10.55 -10.65 4.00
N GLU A 151 -10.34 -11.55 4.97
CA GLU A 151 -11.22 -11.73 6.12
C GLU A 151 -10.72 -10.89 7.29
N VAL A 152 -11.65 -10.37 8.09
CA VAL A 152 -11.35 -9.79 9.40
C VAL A 152 -12.02 -10.59 10.51
N THR A 153 -11.24 -11.00 11.50
CA THR A 153 -11.73 -11.61 12.74
C THR A 153 -11.30 -10.77 13.93
N ILE A 154 -12.00 -10.92 15.06
CA ILE A 154 -11.48 -10.40 16.33
C ILE A 154 -10.43 -11.41 16.84
N TYR A 155 -9.30 -10.91 17.36
CA TYR A 155 -8.26 -11.78 17.90
C TYR A 155 -8.82 -12.76 18.95
N GLY A 156 -8.62 -14.06 18.74
CA GLY A 156 -9.13 -15.12 19.63
C GLY A 156 -10.64 -15.40 19.50
N ARG A 157 -11.35 -14.78 18.55
CA ARG A 157 -12.76 -15.03 18.22
C ARG A 157 -12.94 -15.33 16.71
N GLY A 158 -14.16 -15.67 16.31
CA GLY A 158 -14.53 -15.95 14.92
C GLY A 158 -14.66 -14.71 14.02
N SER A 159 -15.19 -14.94 12.81
CA SER A 159 -15.51 -13.91 11.81
C SER A 159 -16.29 -12.76 12.43
N CYS A 160 -15.99 -11.52 12.04
CA CYS A 160 -16.62 -10.35 12.62
C CYS A 160 -17.12 -9.34 11.58
N ASP A 161 -18.28 -8.74 11.85
CA ASP A 161 -18.74 -7.55 11.13
C ASP A 161 -18.10 -6.30 11.74
N ILE A 162 -17.25 -5.64 10.95
CA ILE A 162 -16.51 -4.46 11.37
C ILE A 162 -17.40 -3.29 11.84
N GLU A 163 -18.68 -3.27 11.45
CA GLU A 163 -19.66 -2.29 11.93
C GLU A 163 -20.00 -2.48 13.42
N ILE A 164 -19.95 -3.71 13.91
CA ILE A 164 -20.38 -4.09 15.26
C ILE A 164 -19.18 -4.20 16.23
N VAL A 165 -17.98 -4.39 15.71
CA VAL A 165 -16.73 -4.45 16.50
C VAL A 165 -16.59 -3.20 17.38
N GLY A 166 -16.02 -3.31 18.58
CA GLY A 166 -15.65 -2.16 19.42
C GLY A 166 -14.50 -1.34 18.80
N ILE A 167 -14.29 -0.07 19.15
CA ILE A 167 -13.15 0.71 18.58
C ILE A 167 -11.80 0.26 19.15
N ASP A 168 -11.82 -0.33 20.34
CA ASP A 168 -10.62 -0.77 21.07
C ASP A 168 -10.29 -2.25 20.86
N GLU A 169 -10.99 -2.91 19.94
CA GLU A 169 -10.77 -4.32 19.62
C GLU A 169 -9.57 -4.51 18.70
N MET A 170 -8.89 -5.65 18.88
CA MET A 170 -7.80 -6.10 18.02
C MET A 170 -8.35 -6.85 16.82
N LEU A 171 -8.12 -6.32 15.63
CA LEU A 171 -8.51 -6.92 14.36
C LEU A 171 -7.38 -7.83 13.86
N MET A 172 -7.76 -9.00 13.36
CA MET A 172 -6.87 -9.93 12.67
C MET A 172 -7.31 -10.08 11.21
N PHE A 173 -6.42 -9.78 10.29
CA PHE A 173 -6.64 -9.86 8.85
C PHE A 173 -5.99 -11.12 8.27
N ARG A 174 -6.72 -11.84 7.42
CA ARG A 174 -6.28 -13.06 6.73
C ARG A 174 -6.69 -13.03 5.27
N VAL A 175 -5.96 -13.71 4.39
CA VAL A 175 -6.38 -13.88 3.00
C VAL A 175 -7.30 -15.10 2.89
N ILE A 176 -8.44 -14.92 2.23
CA ILE A 176 -9.38 -15.99 1.90
C ILE A 176 -9.00 -16.50 0.51
N SER A 177 -8.82 -17.83 0.39
CA SER A 177 -8.59 -18.51 -0.90
C SER A 177 -9.88 -18.73 -1.65
#